data_AF-A0A7J4SA14-F1
#
_entry.id   AF-A0A7J4SA14-F1
#
_cell.length_a   1.000
_cell.length_b   1.000
_cell.length_c   1.000
_cell.angle_alpha   90.00
_cell.angle_beta   90.00
_cell.angle_gamma   90.00
#
_symmetry.space_group_name_H-M   'P 1'
#
loop_
_entity.id
_entity.type
_entity.pdbx_description
1 polymer ?
#
loop_
_entity_poly.entity_id
_entity_poly.type
_entity_poly.pdbx_seq_one_letter_code
_entity_poly.pdbx_strand_id
1 'polypeptide(L)'
;GNAADGIIVQLQCSHFTPMTLIPPTGSTIEEGVEFPRSFEISNIGYGANFTVRAWAEIPLDQTSNGTMFLNVTIRSNFAPDEPISFSTSVEYLGNQWQTKSSANEQNNFAAILDDTISVIFAWKWVIISVMLSILFLRKAYNDRNVRKQDARLLAELNTSSYDKANDDWMRKFERKETADVRIDSPSISAEEFENSFKKKSAGTKQATEPVNEQLRNAASLVLDAHDKSARLNTADELLDSISLDGINELPVENNALQSKEFTPNMTSRNDPQNLLNSRETPSDYTKSVPLPDDDDLDL
;
A
#
# COMPACT_ATOMS: atom_id res chain seq x y z
N GLY A 1 -75.93 7.15 17.67
CA GLY A 1 -76.65 6.14 16.86
C GLY A 1 -78.13 6.11 17.21
N ASN A 2 -78.98 5.56 16.34
CA ASN A 2 -80.42 5.46 16.54
C ASN A 2 -80.84 4.19 17.33
N ALA A 3 -79.89 3.32 17.66
CA ALA A 3 -80.08 2.10 18.45
C ALA A 3 -78.79 1.76 19.22
N ALA A 4 -78.89 0.84 20.19
CA ALA A 4 -77.72 0.27 20.84
C ALA A 4 -77.01 -0.68 19.86
N ASP A 5 -75.77 -0.36 19.51
CA ASP A 5 -75.05 -1.05 18.43
C ASP A 5 -73.56 -1.15 18.72
N GLY A 6 -72.90 -2.12 18.11
CA GLY A 6 -71.44 -2.20 18.04
C GLY A 6 -70.96 -1.70 16.70
N ILE A 7 -69.79 -1.05 16.65
CA ILE A 7 -69.18 -0.67 15.38
C ILE A 7 -67.78 -1.22 15.25
N ILE A 8 -67.44 -1.60 14.03
CA ILE A 8 -66.09 -1.99 13.63
C ILE A 8 -65.57 -0.92 12.68
N VAL A 9 -64.44 -0.32 13.04
CA VAL A 9 -63.76 0.68 12.21
C VAL A 9 -62.51 0.06 11.61
N GLN A 10 -62.30 0.27 10.32
CA GLN A 10 -61.17 -0.26 9.56
C GLN A 10 -60.50 0.86 8.77
N LEU A 11 -59.16 0.88 8.80
CA LEU A 11 -58.31 1.81 8.07
C LEU A 11 -57.63 1.09 6.90
N GLN A 12 -57.69 1.71 5.73
CA GLN A 12 -57.00 1.25 4.53
C GLN A 12 -56.28 2.42 3.87
N CYS A 13 -55.04 2.24 3.47
CA CYS A 13 -54.29 3.21 2.66
C CYS A 13 -53.99 2.60 1.30
N SER A 14 -53.99 3.42 0.25
CA SER A 14 -53.58 2.97 -1.08
C SER A 14 -52.08 2.71 -1.19
N HIS A 15 -51.27 3.24 -0.26
CA HIS A 15 -49.82 3.10 -0.25
C HIS A 15 -49.35 2.35 0.99
N PHE A 16 -48.21 1.67 0.87
CA PHE A 16 -47.55 1.02 1.99
C PHE A 16 -46.79 2.05 2.81
N THR A 17 -47.49 2.73 3.73
CA THR A 17 -46.91 3.69 4.66
C THR A 17 -47.32 3.37 6.10
N PRO A 18 -46.54 3.83 7.10
CA PRO A 18 -46.97 3.82 8.49
C PRO A 18 -48.32 4.52 8.62
N MET A 19 -49.30 3.81 9.17
CA MET A 19 -50.66 4.30 9.36
C MET A 19 -51.26 3.67 10.61
N THR A 20 -52.13 4.40 11.30
CA THR A 20 -52.82 3.89 12.50
C THR A 20 -54.13 4.62 12.74
N LEU A 21 -55.03 3.93 13.42
CA LEU A 21 -56.18 4.51 14.10
C LEU A 21 -55.78 4.93 15.51
N ILE A 22 -56.38 6.01 15.98
CA ILE A 22 -56.34 6.43 17.38
C ILE A 22 -57.72 6.10 17.95
N PRO A 23 -57.87 4.96 18.61
CA PRO A 23 -59.17 4.47 19.00
C PRO A 23 -59.66 5.23 20.26
N PRO A 24 -60.97 5.50 20.38
CA PRO A 24 -61.52 6.21 21.54
C PRO A 24 -61.55 5.30 22.79
N THR A 25 -61.75 5.90 23.96
CA THR A 25 -61.82 5.15 25.23
C THR A 25 -62.94 4.09 25.19
N GLY A 26 -62.63 2.87 25.65
CA GLY A 26 -63.59 1.76 25.67
C GLY A 26 -63.67 0.96 24.36
N SER A 27 -62.73 1.18 23.44
CA SER A 27 -62.55 0.36 22.24
C SER A 27 -61.68 -0.87 22.51
N THR A 28 -61.95 -1.92 21.75
CA THR A 28 -61.14 -3.14 21.69
C THR A 28 -60.27 -3.08 20.44
N ILE A 29 -58.97 -3.31 20.61
CA ILE A 29 -57.98 -3.36 19.53
C ILE A 29 -57.40 -4.77 19.43
N GLU A 30 -56.71 -5.04 18.33
CA GLU A 30 -55.94 -6.27 18.14
C GLU A 30 -54.81 -6.36 19.19
N GLU A 31 -54.61 -7.55 19.74
CA GLU A 31 -53.60 -7.80 20.79
C GLU A 31 -52.17 -7.75 20.23
N GLY A 32 -51.28 -7.04 20.91
CA GLY A 32 -49.86 -6.96 20.55
C GLY A 32 -49.52 -6.01 19.38
N VAL A 33 -50.46 -5.18 18.93
CA VAL A 33 -50.25 -4.24 17.83
C VAL A 33 -49.99 -2.81 18.34
N GLU A 34 -48.84 -2.24 17.99
CA GLU A 34 -48.48 -0.85 18.32
C GLU A 34 -49.29 0.19 17.51
N PHE A 35 -49.56 -0.13 16.23
CA PHE A 35 -50.27 0.73 15.28
C PHE A 35 -51.56 0.05 14.79
N PRO A 36 -52.66 0.07 15.58
CA PRO A 36 -53.89 -0.62 15.23
C PRO A 36 -54.52 -0.04 13.95
N ARG A 37 -54.87 -0.92 13.01
CA ARG A 37 -55.58 -0.55 11.74
C ARG A 37 -57.08 -0.81 11.80
N SER A 38 -57.54 -1.45 12.86
CA SER A 38 -58.95 -1.61 13.17
C SER A 38 -59.18 -1.50 14.67
N PHE A 39 -60.39 -1.12 15.04
CA PHE A 39 -60.87 -1.24 16.42
C PHE A 39 -62.37 -1.51 16.41
N GLU A 40 -62.84 -2.14 17.46
CA GLU A 40 -64.26 -2.36 17.71
C GLU A 40 -64.71 -1.56 18.93
N ILE A 41 -65.89 -0.96 18.88
CA ILE A 41 -66.56 -0.40 20.05
C ILE A 41 -67.85 -1.16 20.22
N SER A 42 -67.97 -1.89 21.31
CA SER A 42 -69.21 -2.55 21.69
C SER A 42 -70.09 -1.60 22.50
N ASN A 43 -71.41 -1.70 22.33
CA ASN A 43 -72.42 -1.05 23.19
C ASN A 43 -72.43 0.50 23.12
N ILE A 44 -72.52 1.05 21.90
CA ILE A 44 -72.75 2.47 21.69
C ILE A 44 -74.19 2.83 22.08
N GLY A 45 -74.34 3.72 23.06
CA GLY A 45 -75.65 4.18 23.53
C GLY A 45 -76.43 4.98 22.48
N TYR A 46 -77.75 5.05 22.67
CA TYR A 46 -78.62 5.88 21.84
C TYR A 46 -78.19 7.35 21.89
N GLY A 47 -78.13 8.01 20.73
CA GLY A 47 -77.73 9.42 20.62
C GLY A 47 -76.25 9.71 20.93
N ALA A 48 -75.42 8.68 21.17
CA ALA A 48 -74.00 8.89 21.43
C ALA A 48 -73.26 9.37 20.17
N ASN A 49 -72.30 10.27 20.38
CA ASN A 49 -71.37 10.78 19.38
C ASN A 49 -69.98 10.21 19.65
N PHE A 50 -69.28 9.82 18.59
CA PHE A 50 -67.89 9.38 18.67
C PHE A 50 -67.07 10.05 17.58
N THR A 51 -65.77 10.14 17.79
CA THR A 51 -64.83 10.71 16.83
C THR A 51 -63.77 9.67 16.49
N VAL A 52 -63.65 9.37 15.21
CA VAL A 52 -62.58 8.52 14.69
C VAL A 52 -61.43 9.43 14.27
N ARG A 53 -60.23 9.12 14.74
CA ARG A 53 -59.00 9.79 14.32
C ARG A 53 -58.07 8.76 13.70
N ALA A 54 -57.52 9.08 12.55
CA ALA A 54 -56.57 8.27 11.83
C ALA A 54 -55.43 9.18 11.37
N TRP A 55 -54.23 8.62 11.28
CA TRP A 55 -53.13 9.27 10.58
C TRP A 55 -52.40 8.25 9.71
N ALA A 56 -51.80 8.75 8.64
CA ALA A 56 -50.91 8.01 7.78
C ALA A 56 -49.75 8.92 7.39
N GLU A 57 -48.56 8.35 7.32
CA GLU A 57 -47.39 9.05 6.84
C GLU A 57 -47.45 9.17 5.31
N ILE A 58 -47.11 10.36 4.80
CA ILE A 58 -47.07 10.62 3.36
C ILE A 58 -45.84 9.89 2.79
N PRO A 59 -45.99 9.06 1.74
CA PRO A 59 -44.88 8.28 1.22
C PRO A 59 -43.83 9.22 0.61
N LEU A 60 -42.60 9.10 1.08
CA LEU A 60 -41.49 9.91 0.57
C LEU A 60 -40.68 9.17 -0.48
N ASP A 61 -40.66 7.84 -0.44
CA ASP A 61 -39.77 6.96 -1.21
C ASP A 61 -40.25 6.60 -2.62
N GLN A 62 -41.25 7.31 -3.15
CA GLN A 62 -41.89 6.97 -4.41
C GLN A 62 -41.09 7.51 -5.62
N THR A 63 -41.06 6.74 -6.71
CA THR A 63 -40.32 7.10 -7.93
C THR A 63 -41.03 8.16 -8.77
N SER A 64 -42.35 8.29 -8.66
CA SER A 64 -43.20 9.21 -9.40
C SER A 64 -44.10 10.03 -8.48
N ASN A 65 -44.52 11.21 -8.93
CA ASN A 65 -45.57 11.98 -8.27
C ASN A 65 -46.89 11.18 -8.29
N GLY A 66 -47.68 11.33 -7.24
CA GLY A 66 -48.94 10.60 -7.12
C GLY A 66 -49.86 11.14 -6.04
N THR A 67 -50.97 10.43 -5.83
CA THR A 67 -51.97 10.77 -4.82
C THR A 67 -52.16 9.58 -3.89
N MET A 68 -51.94 9.79 -2.60
CA MET A 68 -52.24 8.83 -1.56
C MET A 68 -53.70 8.98 -1.14
N PHE A 69 -54.41 7.86 -1.03
CA PHE A 69 -55.79 7.79 -0.54
C PHE A 69 -55.81 7.05 0.79
N LEU A 70 -56.45 7.66 1.78
CA LEU A 70 -56.70 7.07 3.09
C LEU A 70 -58.21 6.88 3.26
N ASN A 71 -58.61 5.63 3.41
CA ASN A 71 -59.99 5.19 3.51
C ASN A 71 -60.28 4.66 4.90
N VAL A 72 -61.32 5.21 5.54
CA VAL A 72 -61.84 4.75 6.83
C VAL A 72 -63.22 4.17 6.58
N THR A 73 -63.39 2.88 6.84
CA THR A 73 -64.68 2.20 6.72
C THR A 73 -65.23 1.90 8.11
N ILE A 74 -66.47 2.30 8.37
CA ILE A 74 -67.19 2.06 9.61
C ILE A 74 -68.33 1.10 9.27
N ARG A 75 -68.37 -0.04 9.95
CA ARG A 75 -69.44 -1.03 9.84
C ARG A 75 -70.18 -1.13 11.14
N SER A 76 -71.50 -1.15 11.06
CA SER A 76 -72.40 -1.47 12.17
C SER A 76 -72.47 -2.99 12.33
N ASN A 77 -72.48 -3.47 13.57
CA ASN A 77 -72.74 -4.89 13.86
C ASN A 77 -74.22 -5.23 13.59
N PHE A 78 -75.12 -4.27 13.78
CA PHE A 78 -76.55 -4.41 13.50
C PHE A 78 -76.88 -4.38 12.00
N ALA A 79 -76.17 -3.58 11.21
CA ALA A 79 -76.35 -3.44 9.76
C ALA A 79 -75.00 -3.50 9.03
N PRO A 80 -74.40 -4.69 8.88
CA PRO A 80 -73.07 -4.84 8.27
C PRO A 80 -73.06 -4.54 6.77
N ASP A 81 -74.22 -4.64 6.10
CA ASP A 81 -74.38 -4.49 4.65
C ASP A 81 -74.36 -3.01 4.19
N GLU A 82 -74.45 -2.06 5.12
CA GLU A 82 -74.44 -0.62 4.84
C GLU A 82 -73.22 0.06 5.49
N PRO A 83 -71.99 -0.19 4.98
CA PRO A 83 -70.79 0.44 5.51
C PRO A 83 -70.78 1.95 5.20
N ILE A 84 -70.34 2.73 6.17
CA ILE A 84 -70.06 4.15 5.99
C ILE A 84 -68.57 4.30 5.73
N SER A 85 -68.21 4.77 4.53
CA SER A 85 -66.80 4.97 4.14
C SER A 85 -66.47 6.45 3.99
N PHE A 86 -65.35 6.87 4.56
CA PHE A 86 -64.74 8.17 4.35
C PHE A 86 -63.41 8.01 3.62
N SER A 87 -63.17 8.84 2.61
CA SER A 87 -61.92 8.86 1.86
C SER A 87 -61.31 10.25 1.91
N THR A 88 -60.01 10.33 2.20
CA THR A 88 -59.23 11.56 2.08
C THR A 88 -58.04 11.30 1.17
N SER A 89 -57.64 12.33 0.42
CA SER A 89 -56.56 12.23 -0.56
C SER A 89 -55.52 13.31 -0.31
N VAL A 90 -54.24 12.96 -0.46
CA VAL A 90 -53.13 13.91 -0.40
C VAL A 90 -52.17 13.65 -1.56
N GLU A 91 -51.75 14.72 -2.22
CA GLU A 91 -50.72 14.65 -3.27
C GLU A 91 -49.33 14.57 -2.65
N TYR A 92 -48.47 13.75 -3.24
CA TYR A 92 -47.07 13.63 -2.85
C TYR A 92 -46.15 13.75 -4.07
N LEU A 93 -44.96 14.27 -3.84
CA LEU A 93 -43.90 14.37 -4.84
C LEU A 93 -43.03 13.12 -4.77
N GLY A 94 -42.66 12.58 -5.94
CA GLY A 94 -41.66 11.53 -6.03
C GLY A 94 -40.26 12.04 -5.69
N ASN A 95 -39.37 11.15 -5.31
CA ASN A 95 -37.99 11.43 -4.89
C ASN A 95 -37.22 12.35 -5.83
N GLN A 96 -37.46 12.28 -7.14
CA GLN A 96 -36.78 13.10 -8.15
C GLN A 96 -37.23 14.56 -8.15
N TRP A 97 -38.43 14.85 -7.64
CA TRP A 97 -39.05 16.18 -7.60
C TRP A 97 -39.15 16.76 -6.19
N GLN A 98 -38.83 15.98 -5.17
CA GLN A 98 -38.63 16.51 -3.84
C GLN A 98 -37.38 17.38 -3.87
N THR A 99 -37.54 18.68 -3.59
CA THR A 99 -36.41 19.51 -3.17
C THR A 99 -35.80 18.79 -1.98
N LYS A 100 -34.57 18.27 -2.14
CA LYS A 100 -33.82 17.64 -1.04
C LYS A 100 -33.97 18.57 0.15
N SER A 101 -34.80 18.18 1.11
CA SER A 101 -35.06 19.03 2.26
C SER A 101 -33.74 19.08 2.99
N SER A 102 -33.09 20.24 2.90
CA SER A 102 -31.93 20.64 3.66
C SER A 102 -32.24 20.73 5.17
N ALA A 103 -32.94 19.74 5.73
CA ALA A 103 -33.17 19.60 7.16
C ALA A 103 -31.89 19.17 7.91
N ASN A 104 -30.77 18.99 7.19
CA ASN A 104 -29.46 18.71 7.76
C ASN A 104 -28.34 19.45 7.01
N GLU A 105 -28.62 20.66 6.50
CA GLU A 105 -27.59 21.52 5.89
C GLU A 105 -26.53 22.02 6.89
N GLN A 106 -26.65 21.66 8.17
CA GLN A 106 -25.67 22.03 9.19
C GLN A 106 -24.49 21.05 9.32
N ASN A 107 -24.47 19.93 8.58
CA ASN A 107 -23.32 19.01 8.53
C ASN A 107 -23.09 18.37 7.14
N ASN A 108 -23.17 19.16 6.06
CA ASN A 108 -22.96 18.67 4.69
C ASN A 108 -21.50 18.27 4.36
N PHE A 109 -20.55 18.37 5.30
CA PHE A 109 -19.17 17.93 5.04
C PHE A 109 -19.07 16.41 4.84
N ALA A 110 -19.86 15.62 5.58
CA ALA A 110 -19.84 14.16 5.45
C ALA A 110 -20.41 13.67 4.11
N ALA A 111 -21.49 14.30 3.63
CA ALA A 111 -22.08 13.98 2.33
C ALA A 111 -21.18 14.40 1.17
N ILE A 112 -20.49 15.54 1.28
CA ILE A 112 -19.47 15.95 0.29
C ILE A 112 -18.30 14.97 0.30
N LEU A 113 -17.80 14.57 1.46
CA LEU A 113 -16.71 13.58 1.57
C LEU A 113 -17.08 12.24 0.92
N ASP A 114 -18.29 11.74 1.14
CA ASP A 114 -18.75 10.46 0.57
C ASP A 114 -18.80 10.50 -0.96
N ASP A 115 -19.33 11.60 -1.52
CA ASP A 115 -19.37 11.81 -2.97
C ASP A 115 -17.94 11.95 -3.55
N THR A 116 -17.04 12.65 -2.85
CA THR A 116 -15.64 12.82 -3.29
C THR A 116 -14.87 11.50 -3.26
N ILE A 117 -15.07 10.68 -2.21
CA ILE A 117 -14.46 9.35 -2.08
C ILE A 117 -14.90 8.44 -3.22
N SER A 118 -16.20 8.47 -3.56
CA SER A 118 -16.76 7.68 -4.67
C SER A 118 -16.11 8.02 -6.01
N VAL A 119 -15.87 9.31 -6.28
CA VAL A 119 -15.16 9.76 -7.49
C VAL A 119 -13.69 9.29 -7.49
N ILE A 120 -12.99 9.37 -6.35
CA ILE A 120 -11.61 8.89 -6.23
C ILE A 120 -11.51 7.39 -6.49
N PHE A 121 -12.45 6.58 -5.93
CA PHE A 121 -12.48 5.14 -6.16
C PHE A 121 -12.78 4.78 -7.61
N ALA A 122 -13.67 5.51 -8.28
CA ALA A 122 -13.97 5.30 -9.69
C ALA A 122 -12.74 5.51 -10.59
N TRP A 123 -11.85 6.44 -10.23
CA TRP A 123 -10.65 6.79 -11.00
C TRP A 123 -9.34 6.29 -10.38
N LYS A 124 -9.40 5.40 -9.40
CA LYS A 124 -8.22 4.96 -8.62
C LYS A 124 -7.07 4.42 -9.49
N TRP A 125 -7.39 3.70 -10.55
CA TRP A 125 -6.39 3.12 -11.45
C TRP A 125 -5.67 4.19 -12.29
N VAL A 126 -6.39 5.24 -12.69
CA VAL A 126 -5.79 6.39 -13.38
C VAL A 126 -4.86 7.14 -12.42
N ILE A 127 -5.29 7.36 -11.18
CA ILE A 127 -4.48 8.02 -10.15
C ILE A 127 -3.20 7.21 -9.84
N ILE A 128 -3.31 5.90 -9.69
CA ILE A 128 -2.16 5.00 -9.46
C ILE A 128 -1.19 5.05 -10.64
N SER A 129 -1.70 5.02 -11.88
CA SER A 129 -0.87 5.11 -13.09
C SER A 129 -0.07 6.42 -13.14
N VAL A 130 -0.70 7.56 -12.84
CA VAL A 130 -0.03 8.85 -12.77
C VAL A 130 1.05 8.86 -11.68
N MET A 131 0.77 8.29 -10.51
CA MET A 131 1.75 8.17 -9.43
C MET A 131 2.96 7.31 -9.81
N LEU A 132 2.75 6.15 -10.45
CA LEU A 132 3.86 5.33 -10.93
C LEU A 132 4.71 6.08 -11.96
N SER A 133 4.08 6.80 -12.90
CA SER A 133 4.78 7.60 -13.90
C SER A 133 5.71 8.65 -13.25
N ILE A 134 5.22 9.34 -12.21
CA ILE A 134 6.02 10.31 -11.46
C ILE A 134 7.20 9.64 -10.74
N LEU A 135 6.99 8.46 -10.14
CA LEU A 135 8.05 7.70 -9.48
C LEU A 135 9.14 7.26 -10.47
N PHE A 136 8.74 6.75 -11.64
CA PHE A 136 9.68 6.38 -12.70
C PHE A 136 10.45 7.60 -13.21
N LEU A 137 9.78 8.73 -13.43
CA LEU A 137 10.44 9.96 -13.87
C LEU A 137 11.43 10.47 -12.82
N ARG A 138 11.08 10.44 -11.54
CA ARG A 138 11.97 10.83 -10.44
C ARG A 138 13.20 9.92 -10.36
N LYS A 139 13.02 8.60 -10.46
CA LYS A 139 14.13 7.64 -10.45
C LYS A 139 15.04 7.82 -11.66
N ALA A 140 14.48 7.97 -12.86
CA ALA A 140 15.23 8.21 -14.09
C ALA A 140 15.99 9.54 -14.06
N TYR A 141 15.38 10.60 -13.51
CA TYR A 141 16.03 11.89 -13.33
C TYR A 141 17.24 11.79 -12.39
N ASN A 142 17.07 11.12 -11.24
CA ASN A 142 18.15 10.96 -10.27
C ASN A 142 19.31 10.13 -10.83
N ASP A 143 19.00 8.99 -11.46
CA ASP A 143 20.01 8.13 -12.10
C ASP A 143 20.77 8.88 -13.20
N ARG A 144 20.07 9.64 -14.06
CA ARG A 144 20.73 10.49 -15.06
C ARG A 144 21.61 11.57 -14.42
N ASN A 145 21.23 12.12 -13.28
CA ASN A 145 22.00 13.14 -12.60
C ASN A 145 23.28 12.56 -11.97
N VAL A 146 23.20 11.37 -11.37
CA VAL A 146 24.36 10.64 -10.84
C VAL A 146 25.35 10.34 -11.97
N ARG A 147 24.90 9.74 -13.09
CA ARG A 147 25.77 9.45 -14.23
C ARG A 147 26.45 10.70 -14.80
N LYS A 148 25.76 11.85 -14.79
CA LYS A 148 26.34 13.14 -15.22
C LYS A 148 27.40 13.66 -14.25
N GLN A 149 27.23 13.43 -12.95
CA GLN A 149 28.22 13.80 -11.94
C GLN A 149 29.47 12.92 -12.07
N ASP A 150 29.30 11.61 -12.21
CA ASP A 150 30.41 10.66 -12.41
C ASP A 150 31.18 10.97 -13.69
N ALA A 151 30.48 11.24 -14.79
CA ALA A 151 31.10 11.65 -16.06
C ALA A 151 31.89 12.96 -15.93
N ARG A 152 31.42 13.92 -15.11
CA ARG A 152 32.17 15.17 -14.83
C ARG A 152 33.41 14.91 -14.00
N LEU A 153 33.32 14.08 -12.95
CA LEU A 153 34.48 13.72 -12.12
C LEU A 153 35.53 12.97 -12.95
N LEU A 154 35.12 12.03 -13.79
CA LEU A 154 36.03 11.33 -14.70
C LEU A 154 36.64 12.27 -15.74
N ALA A 155 35.87 13.23 -16.27
CA ALA A 155 36.40 14.24 -17.19
C ALA A 155 37.44 15.13 -16.50
N GLU A 156 37.18 15.57 -15.26
CA GLU A 156 38.10 16.37 -14.44
C GLU A 156 39.38 15.58 -14.11
N LEU A 157 39.25 14.32 -13.70
CA LEU A 157 40.39 13.42 -13.47
C LEU A 157 41.21 13.22 -14.75
N ASN A 158 40.56 13.01 -15.89
CA ASN A 158 41.23 12.89 -17.19
C ASN A 158 41.90 14.19 -17.65
N THR A 159 41.34 15.38 -17.37
CA THR A 159 42.01 16.66 -17.64
C THR A 159 43.14 16.95 -16.65
N SER A 160 43.02 16.54 -15.39
CA SER A 160 44.09 16.68 -14.38
C SER A 160 45.26 15.72 -14.62
N SER A 161 45.04 14.64 -15.36
CA SER A 161 46.09 13.65 -15.67
C SER A 161 46.89 13.97 -16.94
N TYR A 162 46.71 15.14 -17.54
CA TYR A 162 47.53 15.55 -18.68
C TYR A 162 47.75 17.07 -18.66
N ASP A 163 48.41 17.55 -17.60
CA ASP A 163 49.38 18.61 -17.82
C ASP A 163 50.46 17.99 -18.71
N LYS A 164 50.31 18.22 -20.02
CA LYS A 164 51.13 17.70 -21.11
C LYS A 164 52.49 18.41 -21.12
N ALA A 165 53.04 18.68 -19.94
CA ALA A 165 54.46 18.81 -19.74
C ALA A 165 55.02 17.41 -19.92
N ASN A 166 55.41 17.14 -21.16
CA ASN A 166 56.20 16.00 -21.60
C ASN A 166 57.56 16.08 -20.89
N ASP A 167 57.57 15.93 -19.57
CA ASP A 167 58.77 15.89 -18.76
C ASP A 167 59.30 14.47 -18.93
N ASP A 168 60.06 14.34 -20.00
CA ASP A 168 60.70 13.16 -20.52
C ASP A 168 61.40 12.40 -19.40
N TRP A 169 60.68 11.48 -18.76
CA TRP A 169 61.15 10.71 -17.60
C TRP A 169 62.30 9.77 -17.98
N MET A 170 62.46 9.48 -19.28
CA MET A 170 63.62 8.79 -19.84
C MET A 170 64.89 9.65 -19.76
N ARG A 171 64.75 10.97 -19.73
CA ARG A 171 65.88 11.91 -19.58
C ARG A 171 66.52 11.88 -18.19
N LYS A 172 65.85 11.29 -17.19
CA LYS A 172 66.42 11.02 -15.85
C LYS A 172 67.36 9.81 -15.84
N PHE A 173 67.30 8.96 -16.87
CA PHE A 173 68.17 7.79 -17.04
C PHE A 173 69.30 8.02 -18.03
N GLU A 174 69.33 9.18 -18.69
CA GLU A 174 70.55 9.65 -19.37
C GLU A 174 71.63 9.88 -18.31
N ARG A 175 72.76 9.19 -18.48
CA ARG A 175 73.89 9.24 -17.54
C ARG A 175 74.41 10.67 -17.45
N LYS A 176 74.00 11.41 -16.41
CA LYS A 176 74.66 12.66 -16.03
C LYS A 176 75.97 12.32 -15.34
N GLU A 177 77.07 12.85 -15.87
CA GLU A 177 78.36 12.83 -15.16
C GLU A 177 78.16 13.47 -13.79
N THR A 178 78.42 12.69 -12.75
CA THR A 178 78.26 13.10 -11.35
C THR A 178 79.28 14.18 -11.02
N ALA A 179 78.86 15.45 -11.12
CA ALA A 179 79.49 16.51 -10.35
C ALA A 179 79.10 16.29 -8.88
N ASP A 180 80.09 16.15 -8.02
CA ASP A 180 79.93 15.93 -6.58
C ASP A 180 79.26 17.15 -5.95
N VAL A 181 77.93 17.14 -5.82
CA VAL A 181 77.18 18.16 -5.10
C VAL A 181 77.14 17.75 -3.63
N ARG A 182 77.98 18.41 -2.83
CA ARG A 182 77.95 18.32 -1.38
C ARG A 182 76.63 18.89 -0.88
N ILE A 183 75.71 18.03 -0.43
CA ILE A 183 74.43 18.43 0.16
C ILE A 183 74.69 18.88 1.60
N ASP A 184 74.85 20.18 1.82
CA ASP A 184 74.83 20.74 3.18
C ASP A 184 73.38 20.79 3.67
N SER A 185 73.01 19.77 4.45
CA SER A 185 71.74 19.74 5.17
C SER A 185 71.85 20.68 6.38
N PRO A 186 70.90 21.61 6.61
CA PRO A 186 70.89 22.37 7.86
C PRO A 186 70.70 21.39 9.03
N SER A 187 71.72 21.22 9.87
CA SER A 187 71.61 20.42 11.08
C SER A 187 70.87 21.23 12.14
N ILE A 188 69.60 20.89 12.37
CA ILE A 188 68.79 21.48 13.44
C ILE A 188 69.12 20.75 14.75
N SER A 189 69.16 21.48 15.86
CA SER A 189 69.38 20.89 17.18
C SER A 189 68.20 19.99 17.58
N ALA A 190 68.46 18.90 18.32
CA ALA A 190 67.41 17.98 18.75
C ALA A 190 66.29 18.69 19.54
N GLU A 191 66.66 19.74 20.29
CA GLU A 191 65.74 20.53 21.11
C GLU A 191 64.82 21.44 20.26
N GLU A 192 65.32 22.04 19.18
CA GLU A 192 64.49 22.77 18.21
C GLU A 192 63.55 21.84 17.44
N PHE A 193 63.99 20.61 17.17
CA PHE A 193 63.15 19.61 16.50
C PHE A 193 61.99 19.20 17.42
N GLU A 194 62.28 18.93 18.69
CA GLU A 194 61.25 18.56 19.65
C GLU A 194 60.24 19.69 19.89
N ASN A 195 60.72 20.94 19.98
CA ASN A 195 59.85 22.10 20.16
C ASN A 195 58.98 22.41 18.93
N SER A 196 59.52 22.23 17.72
CA SER A 196 58.74 22.40 16.48
C SER A 196 57.74 21.26 16.25
N PHE A 197 58.08 20.04 16.66
CA PHE A 197 57.19 18.88 16.63
C PHE A 197 56.04 19.02 17.63
N LYS A 198 56.34 19.37 18.90
CA LYS A 198 55.33 19.64 19.94
C LYS A 198 54.39 20.79 19.58
N LYS A 199 54.87 21.84 18.90
CA LYS A 199 54.04 22.93 18.40
C LYS A 199 53.07 22.49 17.29
N LYS A 200 53.45 21.53 16.46
CA LYS A 200 52.63 21.04 15.34
C LYS A 200 51.72 19.88 15.70
N SER A 201 52.02 19.11 16.73
CA SER A 201 51.11 18.10 17.24
C SER A 201 49.97 18.78 18.00
N ALA A 202 48.80 18.93 17.36
CA ALA A 202 47.57 19.20 18.08
C ALA A 202 47.43 18.12 19.16
N GLY A 203 47.48 18.52 20.42
CA GLY A 203 47.67 17.64 21.57
C GLY A 203 46.81 16.37 21.53
N THR A 204 47.35 15.30 22.12
CA THR A 204 46.74 13.98 22.23
C THR A 204 45.24 14.09 22.53
N LYS A 205 44.40 13.77 21.54
CA LYS A 205 42.95 13.73 21.72
C LYS A 205 42.67 12.70 22.83
N GLN A 206 42.00 13.13 23.89
CA GLN A 206 41.51 12.22 24.93
C GLN A 206 40.62 11.16 24.27
N ALA A 207 40.84 9.90 24.66
CA ALA A 207 40.00 8.79 24.23
C ALA A 207 38.55 9.08 24.65
N THR A 208 37.65 9.13 23.69
CA THR A 208 36.22 9.31 23.92
C THR A 208 35.67 8.22 24.83
N GLU A 209 34.79 8.60 25.76
CA GLU A 209 34.13 7.68 26.68
C GLU A 209 33.41 6.54 25.92
N PRO A 210 33.45 5.31 26.46
CA PRO A 210 32.78 4.18 25.85
C PRO A 210 31.26 4.43 25.79
N VAL A 211 30.66 4.09 24.65
CA VAL A 211 29.22 4.25 24.41
C VAL A 211 28.43 3.47 25.47
N ASN A 212 27.38 4.10 26.00
CA ASN A 212 26.52 3.53 27.04
C ASN A 212 26.05 2.10 26.67
N GLU A 213 26.28 1.14 27.57
CA GLU A 213 26.04 -0.27 27.32
C GLU A 213 24.57 -0.60 27.06
N GLN A 214 23.63 0.15 27.65
CA GLN A 214 22.20 -0.04 27.42
C GLN A 214 21.81 0.35 25.99
N LEU A 215 22.38 1.43 25.46
CA LEU A 215 22.16 1.84 24.07
C LEU A 215 22.77 0.83 23.09
N ARG A 216 23.96 0.29 23.41
CA ARG A 216 24.59 -0.75 22.59
C ARG A 216 23.73 -2.02 22.56
N ASN A 217 23.23 -2.47 23.70
CA ASN A 217 22.40 -3.68 23.79
C ASN A 217 21.04 -3.49 23.12
N ALA A 218 20.43 -2.31 23.25
CA ALA A 218 19.18 -1.98 22.54
C ALA A 218 19.39 -1.95 21.02
N ALA A 219 20.49 -1.35 20.55
CA ALA A 219 20.84 -1.34 19.13
C ALA A 219 21.11 -2.75 18.60
N SER A 220 21.79 -3.59 19.37
CA SER A 220 22.01 -5.01 19.03
C SER A 220 20.70 -5.79 18.92
N LEU A 221 19.75 -5.57 19.85
CA LEU A 221 18.45 -6.22 19.82
C LEU A 221 17.63 -5.81 18.59
N VAL A 222 17.65 -4.52 18.25
CA VAL A 222 16.95 -4.01 17.05
C VAL A 222 17.60 -4.57 15.78
N LEU A 223 18.93 -4.65 15.73
CA LEU A 223 19.65 -5.24 14.61
C LEU A 223 19.32 -6.72 14.46
N ASP A 224 19.36 -7.50 15.55
CA ASP A 224 19.00 -8.93 15.54
C ASP A 224 17.54 -9.16 15.13
N ALA A 225 16.62 -8.31 15.59
CA ALA A 225 15.22 -8.38 15.20
C ALA A 225 15.04 -8.08 13.71
N HIS A 226 15.76 -7.07 13.19
CA HIS A 226 15.72 -6.72 11.77
C HIS A 226 16.33 -7.83 10.90
N ASP A 227 17.48 -8.39 11.29
CA ASP A 227 18.12 -9.50 10.59
C ASP A 227 17.24 -10.75 10.59
N LYS A 228 16.60 -11.07 11.72
CA LYS A 228 15.65 -12.17 11.80
C LYS A 228 14.45 -11.94 10.88
N SER A 229 13.89 -10.72 10.87
CA SER A 229 12.76 -10.39 10.00
C SER A 229 13.14 -10.45 8.52
N ALA A 230 14.33 -9.96 8.16
CA ALA A 230 14.83 -10.01 6.79
C ALA A 230 14.99 -11.46 6.32
N ARG A 231 15.57 -12.33 7.16
CA ARG A 231 15.72 -13.77 6.84
C ARG A 231 14.38 -14.49 6.69
N LEU A 232 13.41 -14.21 7.56
CA LEU A 232 12.07 -14.79 7.45
C LEU A 232 11.38 -14.32 6.17
N ASN A 233 11.43 -13.02 5.86
CA ASN A 233 10.86 -12.49 4.62
C ASN A 233 11.49 -13.13 3.38
N THR A 234 12.82 -13.32 3.35
CA THR A 234 13.47 -14.02 2.24
C THR A 234 13.07 -15.49 2.16
N ALA A 235 12.84 -16.15 3.30
CA ALA A 235 12.40 -17.55 3.32
C ALA A 235 10.96 -17.69 2.83
N ASP A 236 10.08 -16.76 3.21
CA ASP A 236 8.69 -16.71 2.73
C ASP A 236 8.63 -16.37 1.24
N GLU A 237 9.45 -15.44 0.76
CA GLU A 237 9.59 -15.15 -0.68
C GLU A 237 10.10 -16.36 -1.48
N LEU A 238 11.06 -17.10 -0.92
CA LEU A 238 11.52 -18.36 -1.50
C LEU A 238 10.42 -19.44 -1.47
N LEU A 239 9.62 -19.51 -0.41
CA LEU A 239 8.51 -20.46 -0.33
C LEU A 239 7.41 -20.13 -1.35
N ASP A 240 7.06 -18.85 -1.48
CA ASP A 240 6.08 -18.38 -2.45
C ASP A 240 6.57 -18.63 -3.88
N SER A 241 7.84 -18.32 -4.19
CA SER A 241 8.41 -18.62 -5.51
C SER A 241 8.45 -20.12 -5.81
N ILE A 242 8.82 -20.97 -4.84
CA ILE A 242 8.75 -22.44 -5.00
C ILE A 242 7.30 -22.91 -5.21
N SER A 243 6.34 -22.33 -4.50
CA SER A 243 4.92 -22.70 -4.62
C SER A 243 4.29 -22.24 -5.94
N LEU A 244 4.72 -21.10 -6.48
CA LEU A 244 4.16 -20.52 -7.72
C LEU A 244 4.84 -21.07 -8.97
N ASP A 245 6.16 -21.16 -9.00
CA ASP A 245 6.94 -21.50 -10.20
C ASP A 245 7.46 -22.96 -10.20
N GLY A 246 7.38 -23.66 -9.06
CA GLY A 246 7.84 -25.05 -8.92
C GLY A 246 9.36 -25.19 -8.80
N ILE A 247 9.82 -26.35 -8.31
CA ILE A 247 11.22 -26.62 -7.87
C ILE A 247 12.26 -26.58 -9.02
N ASN A 248 11.83 -26.44 -10.28
CA ASN A 248 12.65 -26.78 -11.46
C ASN A 248 13.27 -25.60 -12.21
N GLU A 249 13.06 -24.34 -11.81
CA GLU A 249 13.74 -23.21 -12.46
C GLU A 249 14.88 -22.67 -11.58
N LEU A 250 16.09 -22.75 -12.13
CA LEU A 250 17.29 -22.18 -11.51
C LEU A 250 17.09 -20.68 -11.28
N PRO A 251 17.51 -20.13 -10.12
CA PRO A 251 17.40 -18.69 -9.84
C PRO A 251 17.90 -17.85 -11.02
N VAL A 252 17.19 -16.77 -11.35
CA VAL A 252 17.49 -15.92 -12.53
C VAL A 252 18.93 -15.39 -12.49
N GLU A 253 19.52 -15.25 -11.31
CA GLU A 253 20.93 -14.87 -11.11
C GLU A 253 21.92 -15.87 -11.71
N ASN A 254 21.57 -17.15 -11.79
CA ASN A 254 22.39 -18.16 -12.46
C ASN A 254 22.45 -17.94 -13.98
N ASN A 255 21.47 -17.25 -14.58
CA ASN A 255 21.53 -16.87 -16.00
C ASN A 255 22.59 -15.79 -16.28
N ALA A 256 23.06 -15.06 -15.25
CA ALA A 256 24.15 -14.10 -15.38
C ALA A 256 25.53 -14.78 -15.41
N LEU A 257 25.62 -16.04 -14.98
CA LEU A 257 26.83 -16.84 -15.05
C LEU A 257 26.93 -17.43 -16.46
N GLN A 258 27.76 -16.80 -17.31
CA GLN A 258 28.11 -17.40 -18.60
C GLN A 258 28.78 -18.76 -18.36
N SER A 259 28.14 -19.85 -18.77
CA SER A 259 28.80 -21.15 -18.88
C SER A 259 29.85 -21.06 -19.98
N LYS A 260 31.05 -20.55 -19.66
CA LYS A 260 32.18 -20.66 -20.55
C LYS A 260 32.51 -22.15 -20.67
N GLU A 261 32.39 -22.69 -21.88
CA GLU A 261 33.09 -23.93 -22.21
C GLU A 261 34.56 -23.72 -21.86
N PHE A 262 35.06 -24.59 -20.97
CA PHE A 262 36.47 -24.64 -20.65
C PHE A 262 37.23 -24.98 -21.93
N THR A 263 37.81 -23.96 -22.57
CA THR A 263 38.74 -24.12 -23.67
C THR A 263 40.14 -24.17 -23.05
N PRO A 264 40.82 -25.33 -23.02
CA PRO A 264 42.19 -25.42 -22.56
C PRO A 264 43.13 -24.88 -23.64
N ASN A 265 43.04 -23.59 -23.95
CA ASN A 265 44.11 -22.92 -24.67
C ASN A 265 45.10 -22.44 -23.61
N MET A 266 46.19 -23.19 -23.44
CA MET A 266 47.33 -22.76 -22.64
C MET A 266 47.75 -21.35 -23.06
N THR A 267 47.99 -20.49 -22.08
CA THR A 267 48.65 -19.20 -22.30
C THR A 267 50.00 -19.44 -22.99
N SER A 268 50.19 -18.89 -24.20
CA SER A 268 51.50 -18.89 -24.85
C SER A 268 52.45 -18.03 -24.03
N ARG A 269 53.50 -18.67 -23.49
CA ARG A 269 54.57 -17.96 -22.79
C ARG A 269 55.53 -17.41 -23.84
N ASN A 270 55.63 -16.10 -23.93
CA ASN A 270 56.54 -15.44 -24.86
C ASN A 270 57.98 -15.72 -24.40
N ASP A 271 58.72 -16.58 -25.11
CA ASP A 271 60.11 -16.92 -24.83
C ASP A 271 61.04 -16.18 -25.82
N PRO A 272 61.59 -15.00 -25.45
CA PRO A 272 62.46 -14.21 -26.33
C PRO A 272 63.84 -14.84 -26.56
N GLN A 273 64.17 -15.94 -25.87
CA GLN A 273 65.46 -16.62 -25.98
C GLN A 273 65.37 -18.01 -26.63
N ASN A 274 64.16 -18.46 -26.98
CA ASN A 274 63.88 -19.67 -27.78
C ASN A 274 64.63 -20.91 -27.28
N LEU A 275 64.45 -21.24 -26.00
CA LEU A 275 65.20 -22.34 -25.34
C LEU A 275 64.42 -23.67 -25.31
N LEU A 276 63.18 -23.70 -25.80
CA LEU A 276 62.31 -24.89 -25.77
C LEU A 276 62.22 -25.54 -27.17
N ASN A 277 62.93 -26.65 -27.35
CA ASN A 277 62.86 -27.47 -28.58
C ASN A 277 61.48 -28.09 -28.75
N SER A 278 60.83 -27.78 -29.88
CA SER A 278 59.54 -28.33 -30.30
C SER A 278 59.62 -29.83 -30.61
N ARG A 279 59.01 -30.66 -29.78
CA ARG A 279 58.48 -31.98 -30.17
C ARG A 279 57.12 -32.18 -29.49
N GLU A 280 56.07 -31.88 -30.23
CA GLU A 280 54.70 -32.21 -29.87
C GLU A 280 54.46 -33.71 -30.17
N THR A 281 53.97 -34.46 -29.19
CA THR A 281 53.10 -35.61 -29.44
C THR A 281 51.75 -35.28 -28.81
N PRO A 282 50.64 -35.30 -29.57
CA PRO A 282 49.32 -35.11 -28.99
C PRO A 282 48.95 -36.39 -28.21
N SER A 283 48.82 -36.27 -26.89
CA SER A 283 48.20 -37.30 -26.07
C SER A 283 46.67 -37.12 -26.13
N ASP A 284 45.95 -38.12 -26.63
CA ASP A 284 44.49 -38.16 -26.53
C ASP A 284 44.08 -38.22 -25.04
N TYR A 285 43.32 -37.23 -24.60
CA TYR A 285 42.74 -37.20 -23.26
C TYR A 285 41.35 -37.83 -23.28
N THR A 286 41.17 -38.97 -22.62
CA THR A 286 39.87 -39.58 -22.38
C THR A 286 39.12 -38.83 -21.27
N LYS A 287 37.93 -38.34 -21.58
CA LYS A 287 36.99 -37.65 -20.68
C LYS A 287 36.27 -38.63 -19.74
N SER A 288 37.00 -39.35 -18.90
CA SER A 288 36.39 -40.16 -17.84
C SER A 288 37.37 -40.37 -16.69
N VAL A 289 36.98 -39.92 -15.49
CA VAL A 289 37.61 -40.35 -14.24
C VAL A 289 37.14 -41.79 -13.99
N PRO A 290 38.05 -42.78 -13.83
CA PRO A 290 37.65 -44.13 -13.45
C PRO A 290 37.10 -44.09 -12.02
N LEU A 291 35.87 -44.57 -11.82
CA LEU A 291 35.41 -44.92 -10.47
C LEU A 291 36.19 -46.17 -10.01
N PRO A 292 36.53 -46.29 -8.72
CA PRO A 292 37.05 -47.54 -8.17
C PRO A 292 35.98 -48.63 -8.28
N ASP A 293 36.40 -49.86 -8.62
CA ASP A 293 35.52 -51.02 -8.61
C ASP A 293 35.06 -51.30 -7.16
N ASP A 294 33.75 -51.42 -6.95
CA ASP A 294 33.13 -51.86 -5.71
C ASP A 294 33.42 -53.34 -5.50
N ASP A 295 34.57 -53.66 -4.91
CA ASP A 295 34.81 -54.94 -4.24
C ASP A 295 35.70 -54.68 -3.02
N ASP A 296 35.28 -55.23 -1.87
CA ASP A 296 35.95 -55.27 -0.56
C ASP A 296 35.55 -54.22 0.48
N LEU A 297 34.29 -54.28 0.96
CA LEU A 297 33.98 -54.02 2.39
C LEU A 297 32.91 -54.98 2.92
N ASP A 298 33.30 -56.25 3.07
CA ASP A 298 32.75 -57.11 4.12
C ASP A 298 33.34 -56.68 5.47
N LEU A 299 32.52 -56.04 6.32
CA LEU A 299 32.55 -56.09 7.81
C LEU A 299 31.35 -55.38 8.43
#